data_AF-A0A926W189-F1
#
_entry.id   AF-A0A926W189-F1
#
_cell.length_a   1.000
_cell.length_b   1.000
_cell.length_c   1.000
_cell.angle_alpha   90.00
_cell.angle_beta   90.00
_cell.angle_gamma   90.00
#
_symmetry.space_group_name_H-M   'P 1'
#
loop_
_entity.id
_entity.type
_entity.pdbx_description
1 polymer ?
#
loop_
_entity_poly.entity_id
_entity_poly.type
_entity_poly.pdbx_seq_one_letter_code
_entity_poly.pdbx_strand_id
1 'polypeptide(L)'
;MRSPWHQLALNAALPRILNRDILRLLVDESVANDLFEWLKELSFVVKHPEGWQYHNIVRELILRYQRRISPQEWKAQHIQLANYYDKLRKGLELTNTQNLKNETWQKYTLEWLYHNLCIDPSLQMALNDWLMALDTSNRYAQGWAEAMNMAGIASGSEDMRSWGQKFQNGLRALEKNLWFEMDEVLSELLRETCLEDNCRAIALSLQGFFPLLCFLSKYDISQVKWDTEEIPDLNKIIENLTHALNLASKSEYFAFRGFVHLLKANIVEGKADINKFLEVVEPDDILRKQVEDILNIDFNNLIYVKNYFRTYALTKRIIYEV
;
A
#
# COMPACT_ATOMS: atom_id res chain seq x y z
N MET A 1 -19.69 -42.20 -4.22
CA MET A 1 -20.38 -41.31 -3.25
C MET A 1 -19.58 -40.02 -3.14
N ARG A 2 -20.18 -38.85 -3.38
CA ARG A 2 -19.52 -37.59 -2.98
C ARG A 2 -19.40 -37.61 -1.45
N SER A 3 -18.21 -37.32 -0.93
CA SER A 3 -18.02 -37.11 0.51
C SER A 3 -19.06 -36.11 1.02
N PRO A 4 -19.68 -36.31 2.20
CA PRO A 4 -20.60 -35.34 2.79
C PRO A 4 -19.96 -33.94 2.94
N TRP A 5 -18.63 -33.91 2.93
CA TRP A 5 -17.80 -32.71 3.04
C TRP A 5 -17.59 -31.95 1.73
N HIS A 6 -18.05 -32.46 0.58
CA HIS A 6 -17.68 -31.89 -0.72
C HIS A 6 -18.07 -30.41 -0.87
N GLN A 7 -19.33 -30.06 -0.58
CA GLN A 7 -19.77 -28.66 -0.68
C GLN A 7 -19.07 -27.77 0.37
N LEU A 8 -18.85 -28.30 1.57
CA LEU A 8 -18.17 -27.59 2.65
C LEU A 8 -16.70 -27.31 2.32
N ALA A 9 -16.03 -28.24 1.63
CA ALA A 9 -14.69 -28.05 1.09
C ALA A 9 -14.63 -26.99 0.00
N LEU A 10 -15.70 -26.79 -0.78
CA LEU A 10 -15.74 -25.71 -1.75
C LEU A 10 -15.86 -24.37 -1.03
N ASN A 11 -16.79 -24.25 -0.08
CA ASN A 11 -16.98 -23.01 0.69
C ASN A 11 -15.71 -22.64 1.47
N ALA A 12 -14.99 -23.63 2.02
CA ALA A 12 -13.72 -23.44 2.71
C ALA A 12 -12.58 -22.91 1.79
N ALA A 13 -12.75 -22.90 0.47
CA ALA A 13 -11.77 -22.27 -0.43
C ALA A 13 -11.94 -20.74 -0.56
N LEU A 14 -13.07 -20.17 -0.09
CA LEU A 14 -13.37 -18.74 -0.21
C LEU A 14 -12.41 -17.84 0.59
N PRO A 15 -12.11 -18.13 1.87
CA PRO A 15 -11.07 -17.42 2.61
C PRO A 15 -9.70 -17.58 1.94
N ARG A 16 -8.80 -16.61 2.11
CA ARG A 16 -7.40 -16.78 1.68
C ARG A 16 -6.64 -17.66 2.67
N ILE A 17 -6.88 -17.44 3.95
CA ILE A 17 -6.35 -18.21 5.07
C ILE A 17 -7.51 -18.87 5.82
N LEU A 18 -7.28 -20.09 6.30
CA LEU A 18 -8.20 -20.93 7.04
C LEU A 18 -7.70 -21.18 8.45
N ASN A 19 -8.62 -21.02 9.39
CA ASN A 19 -8.52 -21.48 10.76
C ASN A 19 -9.92 -21.98 11.20
N ARG A 20 -10.01 -22.51 12.41
CA ARG A 20 -11.29 -23.04 12.94
C ARG A 20 -12.37 -21.96 13.04
N ASP A 21 -12.01 -20.72 13.39
CA ASP A 21 -12.97 -19.65 13.59
C ASP A 21 -13.61 -19.21 12.28
N ILE A 22 -12.83 -19.17 11.19
CA ILE A 22 -13.35 -18.90 9.85
C ILE A 22 -14.29 -20.02 9.39
N LEU A 23 -13.95 -21.29 9.67
CA LEU A 23 -14.84 -22.41 9.31
C LEU A 23 -16.15 -22.37 10.09
N ARG A 24 -16.13 -21.98 11.37
CA ARG A 24 -17.35 -21.79 12.18
C ARG A 24 -18.29 -20.71 11.62
N LEU A 25 -17.82 -19.83 10.75
CA LEU A 25 -18.69 -18.90 10.03
C LEU A 25 -19.41 -19.60 8.89
N LEU A 26 -18.74 -20.52 8.19
CA LEU A 26 -19.23 -21.14 6.97
C LEU A 26 -20.08 -22.39 7.22
N VAL A 27 -19.92 -23.02 8.39
CA VAL A 27 -20.59 -24.26 8.78
C VAL A 27 -21.00 -24.25 10.25
N ASP A 28 -21.95 -25.12 10.62
CA ASP A 28 -22.35 -25.33 12.01
C ASP A 28 -21.15 -25.66 12.91
N GLU A 29 -21.18 -25.16 14.16
CA GLU A 29 -20.05 -25.30 15.09
C GLU A 29 -19.68 -26.77 15.38
N SER A 30 -20.68 -27.66 15.46
CA SER A 30 -20.48 -29.10 15.67
C SER A 30 -19.74 -29.78 14.52
N VAL A 31 -19.73 -29.15 13.34
CA VAL A 31 -19.19 -29.68 12.08
C VAL A 31 -17.82 -29.06 11.75
N ALA A 32 -17.56 -27.83 12.21
CA ALA A 32 -16.37 -27.07 11.89
C ALA A 32 -15.05 -27.75 12.28
N ASN A 33 -15.02 -28.43 13.44
CA ASN A 33 -13.80 -29.09 13.92
C ASN A 33 -13.41 -30.29 13.06
N ASP A 34 -14.36 -31.17 12.77
CA ASP A 34 -14.12 -32.37 11.96
C ASP A 34 -13.78 -31.98 10.52
N LEU A 35 -14.46 -30.96 9.98
CA LEU A 35 -14.12 -30.38 8.68
C LEU A 35 -12.68 -29.86 8.67
N PHE A 36 -12.26 -29.10 9.70
CA PHE A 36 -10.90 -28.57 9.76
C PHE A 36 -9.85 -29.68 9.80
N GLU A 37 -10.06 -30.72 10.61
CA GLU A 37 -9.15 -31.86 10.66
C GLU A 37 -9.05 -32.57 9.30
N TRP A 38 -10.19 -32.85 8.68
CA TRP A 38 -10.23 -33.48 7.36
C TRP A 38 -9.60 -32.62 6.26
N LEU A 39 -9.81 -31.30 6.28
CA LEU A 39 -9.23 -30.39 5.28
C LEU A 39 -7.69 -30.44 5.29
N LYS A 40 -7.05 -30.55 6.47
CA LYS A 40 -5.58 -30.64 6.59
C LYS A 40 -5.00 -31.92 5.99
N GLU A 41 -5.82 -32.97 5.82
CA GLU A 41 -5.40 -34.22 5.20
C GLU A 41 -5.41 -34.14 3.67
N LEU A 42 -6.03 -33.10 3.09
CA LEU A 42 -6.06 -32.89 1.65
C LEU A 42 -4.69 -32.42 1.16
N SER A 43 -4.14 -33.09 0.14
CA SER A 43 -2.82 -32.80 -0.43
C SER A 43 -2.65 -31.39 -1.01
N PHE A 44 -3.76 -30.71 -1.31
CA PHE A 44 -3.78 -29.35 -1.82
C PHE A 44 -4.16 -28.31 -0.75
N VAL A 45 -4.29 -28.70 0.52
CA VAL A 45 -4.45 -27.77 1.64
C VAL A 45 -3.14 -27.78 2.41
N VAL A 46 -2.45 -26.64 2.42
CA VAL A 46 -1.08 -26.52 2.91
C VAL A 46 -1.01 -25.59 4.11
N LYS A 47 -0.04 -25.86 4.99
CA LYS A 47 0.25 -25.00 6.13
C LYS A 47 0.87 -23.69 5.67
N HIS A 48 0.36 -22.58 6.19
CA HIS A 48 0.86 -21.22 6.00
C HIS A 48 1.25 -20.63 7.38
N PRO A 49 2.16 -19.64 7.47
CA PRO A 49 2.51 -19.03 8.76
C PRO A 49 1.29 -18.52 9.57
N GLU A 50 0.23 -18.10 8.90
CA GLU A 50 -0.97 -17.53 9.52
C GLU A 50 -2.14 -18.51 9.65
N GLY A 51 -1.98 -19.77 9.20
CA GLY A 51 -3.05 -20.77 9.24
C GLY A 51 -2.88 -21.86 8.19
N TRP A 52 -3.97 -22.19 7.50
CA TRP A 52 -3.98 -23.13 6.39
C TRP A 52 -4.51 -22.46 5.14
N GLN A 53 -4.15 -22.94 3.96
CA GLN A 53 -4.69 -22.39 2.71
C GLN A 53 -4.78 -23.46 1.65
N TYR A 54 -5.71 -23.29 0.72
CA TYR A 54 -5.73 -24.10 -0.49
C TYR A 54 -4.59 -23.66 -1.41
N HIS A 55 -3.96 -24.62 -2.09
CA HIS A 55 -3.00 -24.34 -3.15
C HIS A 55 -3.65 -23.47 -4.22
N ASN A 56 -2.96 -22.40 -4.65
CA ASN A 56 -3.54 -21.34 -5.48
C ASN A 56 -4.26 -21.88 -6.73
N ILE A 57 -3.65 -22.79 -7.48
CA ILE A 57 -4.26 -23.38 -8.69
C ILE A 57 -5.60 -24.07 -8.39
N VAL A 58 -5.66 -24.87 -7.32
CA VAL A 58 -6.89 -25.58 -6.94
C VAL A 58 -7.94 -24.60 -6.44
N ARG A 59 -7.52 -23.63 -5.62
CA ARG A 59 -8.38 -22.56 -5.09
C ARG A 59 -9.04 -21.78 -6.23
N GLU A 60 -8.28 -21.32 -7.21
CA GLU A 60 -8.80 -20.58 -8.38
C GLU A 60 -9.87 -21.36 -9.15
N LEU A 61 -9.64 -22.65 -9.39
CA LEU A 61 -10.61 -23.52 -10.07
C LEU A 61 -11.91 -23.64 -9.26
N ILE A 62 -11.80 -23.82 -7.94
CA ILE A 62 -12.93 -23.90 -7.02
C ILE A 62 -13.71 -22.58 -6.99
N LEU A 63 -13.03 -21.43 -6.89
CA LEU A 63 -13.67 -20.11 -6.85
C LEU A 63 -14.41 -19.82 -8.16
N ARG A 64 -13.78 -20.09 -9.30
CA ARG A 64 -14.41 -19.96 -10.62
C ARG A 64 -15.64 -20.86 -10.76
N TYR A 65 -15.58 -22.08 -10.25
CA TYR A 65 -16.71 -23.00 -10.23
C TYR A 65 -17.86 -22.45 -9.37
N GLN A 66 -17.61 -22.06 -8.11
CA GLN A 66 -18.63 -21.55 -7.20
C GLN A 66 -19.34 -20.31 -7.75
N ARG A 67 -18.57 -19.33 -8.26
CA ARG A 67 -19.11 -18.11 -8.86
C ARG A 67 -20.05 -18.40 -10.03
N ARG A 68 -19.79 -19.44 -10.83
CA ARG A 68 -20.63 -19.83 -11.98
C ARG A 68 -21.88 -20.59 -11.59
N ILE A 69 -21.79 -21.45 -10.57
CA ILE A 69 -22.90 -22.31 -10.16
C ILE A 69 -23.96 -21.53 -9.37
N SER A 70 -23.53 -20.65 -8.47
CA SER A 70 -24.46 -19.80 -7.71
C SER A 70 -23.83 -18.43 -7.40
N PRO A 71 -24.01 -17.43 -8.28
CA PRO A 71 -23.52 -16.07 -8.04
C PRO A 71 -24.09 -15.42 -6.77
N GLN A 72 -25.31 -15.80 -6.38
CA GLN A 72 -25.99 -15.28 -5.19
C GLN A 72 -25.36 -15.82 -3.91
N GLU A 73 -25.13 -17.14 -3.86
CA GLU A 73 -24.46 -17.79 -2.73
C GLU A 73 -23.01 -17.31 -2.60
N TRP A 74 -22.29 -17.20 -3.72
CA TRP A 74 -20.96 -16.59 -3.80
C TRP A 74 -20.94 -15.23 -3.10
N LYS A 75 -21.85 -14.33 -3.49
CA LYS A 75 -21.94 -12.99 -2.92
C LYS A 75 -22.29 -13.03 -1.44
N ALA A 76 -23.25 -13.86 -1.03
CA ALA A 76 -23.66 -13.99 0.37
C ALA A 76 -22.51 -14.45 1.28
N GLN A 77 -21.73 -15.45 0.85
CA GLN A 77 -20.60 -15.99 1.62
C GLN A 77 -19.46 -14.97 1.72
N HIS A 78 -19.15 -14.26 0.63
CA HIS A 78 -18.16 -13.17 0.70
C HIS A 78 -18.64 -12.02 1.59
N ILE A 79 -19.94 -11.67 1.61
CA ILE A 79 -20.49 -10.66 2.53
C ILE A 79 -20.30 -11.11 3.98
N GLN A 80 -20.56 -12.38 4.27
CA GLN A 80 -20.39 -12.93 5.61
C GLN A 80 -18.94 -12.83 6.08
N LEU A 81 -17.97 -13.19 5.23
CA LEU A 81 -16.54 -13.10 5.53
C LEU A 81 -16.07 -11.64 5.65
N ALA A 82 -16.51 -10.75 4.75
CA ALA A 82 -16.22 -9.31 4.85
C ALA A 82 -16.74 -8.73 6.17
N ASN A 83 -17.98 -9.03 6.56
CA ASN A 83 -18.56 -8.57 7.82
C ASN A 83 -17.82 -9.11 9.05
N TYR A 84 -17.30 -10.34 8.98
CA TYR A 84 -16.49 -10.89 10.06
C TYR A 84 -15.19 -10.11 10.25
N TYR A 85 -14.42 -9.88 9.18
CA TYR A 85 -13.18 -9.10 9.27
C TYR A 85 -13.43 -7.62 9.61
N ASP A 86 -14.56 -7.07 9.18
CA ASP A 86 -14.99 -5.72 9.57
C ASP A 86 -15.23 -5.61 11.09
N LYS A 87 -15.84 -6.64 11.70
CA LYS A 87 -16.00 -6.72 13.16
C LYS A 87 -14.65 -6.84 13.86
N LEU A 88 -13.75 -7.69 13.37
CA LEU A 88 -12.42 -7.89 13.95
C LEU A 88 -11.58 -6.60 13.93
N ARG A 89 -11.53 -5.91 12.78
CA ARG A 89 -10.74 -4.67 12.66
C ARG A 89 -11.33 -3.54 13.53
N LYS A 90 -12.66 -3.43 13.63
CA LYS A 90 -13.33 -2.41 14.46
C LYS A 90 -13.21 -2.71 15.95
N GLY A 91 -13.20 -3.99 16.33
CA GLY A 91 -13.06 -4.43 17.71
C GLY A 91 -11.67 -4.20 18.33
N LEU A 92 -10.69 -3.74 17.55
CA LEU A 92 -9.40 -3.30 18.08
C LEU A 92 -9.45 -1.93 18.77
N GLU A 93 -10.53 -1.16 18.57
CA GLU A 93 -10.78 0.15 19.22
C GLU A 93 -9.63 1.17 19.07
N LEU A 94 -8.89 1.05 17.97
CA LEU A 94 -7.76 1.92 17.64
C LEU A 94 -8.23 3.18 16.89
N THR A 95 -7.53 4.29 17.11
CA THR A 95 -7.69 5.50 16.30
C THR A 95 -7.26 5.26 14.84
N ASN A 96 -7.69 6.12 13.90
CA ASN A 96 -7.34 6.00 12.49
C ASN A 96 -5.81 5.97 12.25
N THR A 97 -5.05 6.78 12.97
CA THR A 97 -3.58 6.81 12.83
C THR A 97 -2.92 5.54 13.39
N GLN A 98 -3.47 4.98 14.47
CA GLN A 98 -2.98 3.73 15.05
C GLN A 98 -3.33 2.52 14.18
N ASN A 99 -4.52 2.52 13.56
CA ASN A 99 -4.97 1.48 12.63
C ASN A 99 -3.95 1.24 11.52
N LEU A 100 -3.53 2.32 10.86
CA LEU A 100 -2.58 2.26 9.76
C LEU A 100 -1.22 1.66 10.15
N LYS A 101 -0.82 1.73 11.42
CA LYS A 101 0.46 1.20 11.92
C LYS A 101 0.34 -0.16 12.62
N ASN A 102 -0.87 -0.66 12.85
CA ASN A 102 -1.10 -1.90 13.58
C ASN A 102 -1.17 -3.09 12.61
N GLU A 103 -0.20 -4.00 12.68
CA GLU A 103 -0.12 -5.15 11.77
C GLU A 103 -1.37 -6.05 11.82
N THR A 104 -1.97 -6.26 13.00
CA THR A 104 -3.18 -7.06 13.15
C THR A 104 -4.37 -6.40 12.45
N TRP A 105 -4.52 -5.08 12.63
CA TRP A 105 -5.54 -4.31 11.93
C TRP A 105 -5.33 -4.36 10.41
N GLN A 106 -4.10 -4.17 9.94
CA GLN A 106 -3.76 -4.25 8.52
C GLN A 106 -4.15 -5.62 7.94
N LYS A 107 -3.82 -6.72 8.63
CA LYS A 107 -4.18 -8.09 8.20
C LYS A 107 -5.70 -8.27 8.06
N TYR A 108 -6.47 -7.85 9.06
CA TYR A 108 -7.94 -7.90 8.97
C TYR A 108 -8.48 -7.01 7.86
N THR A 109 -7.89 -5.83 7.65
CA THR A 109 -8.27 -4.93 6.55
C THR A 109 -7.98 -5.55 5.18
N LEU A 110 -6.88 -6.29 5.01
CA LEU A 110 -6.56 -6.98 3.75
C LEU A 110 -7.54 -8.12 3.43
N GLU A 111 -7.97 -8.88 4.45
CA GLU A 111 -9.01 -9.90 4.24
C GLU A 111 -10.38 -9.27 3.96
N TRP A 112 -10.74 -8.22 4.71
CA TRP A 112 -11.95 -7.43 4.46
C TRP A 112 -11.96 -6.90 3.02
N LEU A 113 -10.87 -6.30 2.58
CA LEU A 113 -10.70 -5.79 1.22
C LEU A 113 -10.89 -6.90 0.18
N TYR A 114 -10.17 -8.02 0.33
CA TYR A 114 -10.24 -9.14 -0.60
C TYR A 114 -11.69 -9.60 -0.79
N HIS A 115 -12.43 -9.76 0.31
CA HIS A 115 -13.82 -10.21 0.22
C HIS A 115 -14.75 -9.16 -0.40
N ASN A 116 -14.57 -7.86 -0.11
CA ASN A 116 -15.34 -6.80 -0.76
C ASN A 116 -15.07 -6.72 -2.27
N LEU A 117 -13.81 -6.81 -2.70
CA LEU A 117 -13.46 -6.78 -4.12
C LEU A 117 -13.93 -8.04 -4.87
N CYS A 118 -14.12 -9.17 -4.18
CA CYS A 118 -14.74 -10.36 -4.77
C CYS A 118 -16.26 -10.21 -4.97
N ILE A 119 -16.92 -9.34 -4.19
CA ILE A 119 -18.35 -9.03 -4.29
C ILE A 119 -18.58 -8.00 -5.40
N ASP A 120 -17.81 -6.92 -5.34
CA ASP A 120 -17.89 -5.77 -6.23
C ASP A 120 -16.47 -5.22 -6.47
N PRO A 121 -15.86 -5.51 -7.63
CA PRO A 121 -14.47 -5.15 -7.91
C PRO A 121 -14.33 -3.66 -8.25
N SER A 122 -14.67 -2.80 -7.29
CA SER A 122 -14.59 -1.34 -7.42
C SER A 122 -13.14 -0.87 -7.57
N LEU A 123 -12.77 -0.45 -8.77
CA LEU A 123 -11.46 0.15 -9.04
C LEU A 123 -11.27 1.44 -8.26
N GLN A 124 -12.29 2.29 -8.14
CA GLN A 124 -12.19 3.53 -7.40
C GLN A 124 -11.70 3.29 -5.96
N MET A 125 -12.34 2.38 -5.22
CA MET A 125 -11.91 2.05 -3.86
C MET A 125 -10.50 1.47 -3.86
N ALA A 126 -10.22 0.49 -4.73
CA ALA A 126 -8.95 -0.22 -4.72
C ALA A 126 -7.74 0.67 -5.06
N LEU A 127 -7.86 1.57 -6.04
CA LEU A 127 -6.76 2.44 -6.46
C LEU A 127 -6.48 3.54 -5.42
N ASN A 128 -7.54 4.15 -4.86
CA ASN A 128 -7.38 5.19 -3.83
C ASN A 128 -6.81 4.60 -2.54
N ASP A 129 -7.36 3.49 -2.05
CA ASP A 129 -6.90 2.89 -0.80
C ASP A 129 -5.50 2.27 -0.93
N TRP A 130 -5.11 1.78 -2.12
CA TRP A 130 -3.73 1.32 -2.35
C TRP A 130 -2.73 2.48 -2.22
N LEU A 131 -3.03 3.69 -2.72
CA LEU A 131 -2.17 4.85 -2.55
C LEU A 131 -2.05 5.25 -1.08
N MET A 132 -3.14 5.15 -0.31
CA MET A 132 -3.11 5.36 1.14
C MET A 132 -2.26 4.30 1.87
N ALA A 133 -2.35 3.04 1.43
CA ALA A 133 -1.52 1.96 1.94
C ALA A 133 -0.04 2.18 1.59
N LEU A 134 0.25 2.64 0.37
CA LEU A 134 1.59 2.98 -0.09
C LEU A 134 2.17 4.12 0.73
N ASP A 135 1.44 5.22 0.94
CA ASP A 135 1.88 6.35 1.78
C ASP A 135 2.17 5.92 3.23
N THR A 136 1.56 4.81 3.68
CA THR A 136 1.78 4.22 5.01
C THR A 136 3.02 3.33 5.05
N SER A 137 3.14 2.34 4.15
CA SER A 137 4.33 1.49 4.02
C SER A 137 4.27 0.60 2.76
N ASN A 138 5.43 0.23 2.21
CA ASN A 138 5.46 -0.67 1.05
C ASN A 138 4.94 -2.07 1.38
N ARG A 139 5.21 -2.59 2.57
CA ARG A 139 4.71 -3.90 3.00
C ARG A 139 3.18 -3.93 2.99
N TYR A 140 2.54 -2.88 3.52
CA TYR A 140 1.09 -2.82 3.52
C TYR A 140 0.54 -2.68 2.09
N ALA A 141 1.15 -1.83 1.26
CA ALA A 141 0.81 -1.69 -0.15
C ALA A 141 0.98 -3.00 -0.95
N GLN A 142 1.99 -3.81 -0.62
CA GLN A 142 2.23 -5.11 -1.22
C GLN A 142 1.09 -6.08 -0.87
N GLY A 143 0.66 -6.11 0.39
CA GLY A 143 -0.52 -6.87 0.81
C GLY A 143 -1.80 -6.44 0.11
N TRP A 144 -1.98 -5.12 -0.10
CA TRP A 144 -3.10 -4.57 -0.88
C TRP A 144 -3.05 -5.03 -2.35
N ALA A 145 -1.90 -4.91 -2.99
CA ALA A 145 -1.70 -5.33 -4.37
C ALA A 145 -1.94 -6.84 -4.57
N GLU A 146 -1.52 -7.67 -3.60
CA GLU A 146 -1.81 -9.09 -3.54
C GLU A 146 -3.30 -9.39 -3.41
N ALA A 147 -4.00 -8.71 -2.49
CA ALA A 147 -5.43 -8.85 -2.30
C ALA A 147 -6.22 -8.44 -3.56
N MET A 148 -5.82 -7.35 -4.22
CA MET A 148 -6.39 -6.92 -5.51
C MET A 148 -6.19 -7.98 -6.60
N ASN A 149 -4.96 -8.47 -6.79
CA ASN A 149 -4.67 -9.49 -7.80
C ASN A 149 -5.50 -10.76 -7.57
N MET A 150 -5.52 -11.27 -6.32
CA MET A 150 -6.31 -12.44 -5.95
C MET A 150 -7.82 -12.20 -6.14
N ALA A 151 -8.34 -11.03 -5.78
CA ALA A 151 -9.74 -10.68 -5.97
C ALA A 151 -10.11 -10.54 -7.45
N GLY A 152 -9.21 -10.01 -8.27
CA GLY A 152 -9.37 -9.95 -9.73
C GLY A 152 -9.50 -11.34 -10.34
N ILE A 153 -8.65 -12.28 -9.93
CA ILE A 153 -8.74 -13.69 -10.37
C ILE A 153 -10.05 -14.33 -9.91
N ALA A 154 -10.42 -14.14 -8.64
CA ALA A 154 -11.61 -14.71 -8.02
C ALA A 154 -12.92 -14.17 -8.62
N SER A 155 -13.04 -12.84 -8.78
CA SER A 155 -14.19 -12.14 -9.37
C SER A 155 -14.22 -12.23 -10.90
N GLY A 156 -13.08 -12.52 -11.53
CA GLY A 156 -12.91 -12.49 -12.99
C GLY A 156 -12.79 -11.08 -13.56
N SER A 157 -12.45 -10.09 -12.73
CA SER A 157 -12.14 -8.73 -13.15
C SER A 157 -10.70 -8.63 -13.63
N GLU A 158 -10.52 -8.45 -14.95
CA GLU A 158 -9.19 -8.33 -15.55
C GLU A 158 -8.52 -7.00 -15.18
N ASP A 159 -9.28 -5.90 -15.07
CA ASP A 159 -8.73 -4.61 -14.67
C ASP A 159 -8.16 -4.66 -13.25
N MET A 160 -8.89 -5.27 -12.31
CA MET A 160 -8.43 -5.44 -10.93
C MET A 160 -7.16 -6.30 -10.85
N ARG A 161 -7.12 -7.37 -11.65
CA ARG A 161 -5.96 -8.26 -11.76
C ARG A 161 -4.75 -7.53 -12.35
N SER A 162 -4.96 -6.77 -13.43
CA SER A 162 -3.94 -5.99 -14.12
C SER A 162 -3.33 -4.95 -13.19
N TRP A 163 -4.16 -4.16 -12.51
CA TRP A 163 -3.70 -3.17 -11.53
C TRP A 163 -2.95 -3.81 -10.35
N GLY A 164 -3.50 -4.89 -9.77
CA GLY A 164 -2.81 -5.64 -8.72
C GLY A 164 -1.42 -6.12 -9.16
N GLN A 165 -1.29 -6.62 -10.40
CA GLN A 165 0.00 -7.05 -10.94
C GLN A 165 0.98 -5.90 -11.18
N LYS A 166 0.50 -4.76 -11.70
CA LYS A 166 1.30 -3.55 -11.90
C LYS A 166 1.85 -3.02 -10.57
N PHE A 167 1.02 -2.95 -9.55
CA PHE A 167 1.44 -2.51 -8.21
C PHE A 167 2.49 -3.44 -7.61
N GLN A 168 2.29 -4.76 -7.69
CA GLN A 168 3.28 -5.73 -7.23
C GLN A 168 4.62 -5.58 -7.98
N ASN A 169 4.58 -5.34 -9.29
CA ASN A 169 5.79 -5.18 -10.09
C ASN A 169 6.51 -3.88 -9.73
N GLY A 170 5.79 -2.76 -9.65
CA GLY A 170 6.34 -1.46 -9.25
C GLY A 170 6.98 -1.50 -7.86
N LEU A 171 6.34 -2.16 -6.89
CA LEU A 171 6.89 -2.32 -5.53
C LEU A 171 8.18 -3.15 -5.54
N ARG A 172 8.22 -4.28 -6.26
CA ARG A 172 9.46 -5.07 -6.42
C ARG A 172 10.56 -4.31 -7.16
N ALA A 173 10.19 -3.40 -8.05
CA ALA A 173 11.15 -2.55 -8.75
C ALA A 173 11.79 -1.53 -7.79
N LEU A 174 11.00 -0.96 -6.87
CA LEU A 174 11.52 -0.07 -5.82
C LEU A 174 12.57 -0.78 -4.93
N GLU A 175 12.33 -2.03 -4.52
CA GLU A 175 13.30 -2.85 -3.77
C GLU A 175 14.64 -2.99 -4.51
N LYS A 176 14.62 -2.94 -5.84
CA LYS A 176 15.79 -3.01 -6.72
C LYS A 176 16.35 -1.64 -7.11
N ASN A 177 15.84 -0.55 -6.52
CA ASN A 177 16.17 0.84 -6.88
C ASN A 177 15.88 1.18 -8.35
N LEU A 178 14.86 0.54 -8.94
CA LEU A 178 14.35 0.78 -10.30
C LEU A 178 13.09 1.66 -10.23
N TRP A 179 13.26 2.91 -9.81
CA TRP A 179 12.14 3.84 -9.56
C TRP A 179 11.30 4.17 -10.80
N PHE A 180 11.87 4.10 -12.00
CA PHE A 180 11.16 4.43 -13.24
C PHE A 180 9.97 3.49 -13.49
N GLU A 181 10.05 2.22 -13.09
CA GLU A 181 8.92 1.30 -13.20
C GLU A 181 7.75 1.71 -12.29
N MET A 182 8.05 2.22 -11.08
CA MET A 182 7.01 2.77 -10.21
C MET A 182 6.48 4.11 -10.75
N ASP A 183 7.33 4.94 -11.34
CA ASP A 183 6.90 6.20 -11.96
C ASP A 183 5.93 5.98 -13.13
N GLU A 184 6.14 4.93 -13.94
CA GLU A 184 5.19 4.52 -14.98
C GLU A 184 3.83 4.11 -14.38
N VAL A 185 3.84 3.33 -13.29
CA VAL A 185 2.62 2.94 -12.57
C VAL A 185 1.88 4.16 -12.00
N LEU A 186 2.60 5.10 -11.37
CA LEU A 186 2.02 6.34 -10.83
C LEU A 186 1.49 7.25 -11.94
N SER A 187 2.19 7.34 -13.08
CA SER A 187 1.75 8.09 -14.26
C SER A 187 0.49 7.50 -14.88
N GLU A 188 0.36 6.17 -14.88
CA GLU A 188 -0.89 5.53 -15.27
C GLU A 188 -2.02 5.81 -14.28
N LEU A 189 -1.76 5.69 -12.98
CA LEU A 189 -2.72 6.02 -11.93
C LEU A 189 -3.26 7.45 -12.06
N LEU A 190 -2.40 8.44 -12.28
CA LEU A 190 -2.80 9.83 -12.41
C LEU A 190 -3.74 10.11 -13.60
N ARG A 191 -3.77 9.22 -14.60
CA ARG A 191 -4.70 9.29 -15.75
C ARG A 191 -6.09 8.74 -15.40
N GLU A 192 -6.22 7.93 -14.35
CA GLU A 192 -7.51 7.40 -13.91
C GLU A 192 -8.39 8.51 -13.36
N THR A 193 -9.64 8.59 -13.80
CA THR A 193 -10.59 9.64 -13.40
C THR A 193 -11.15 9.42 -12.01
N CYS A 194 -11.08 8.20 -11.48
CA CYS A 194 -11.63 7.81 -10.19
C CYS A 194 -10.73 8.13 -8.99
N LEU A 195 -9.51 8.66 -9.21
CA LEU A 195 -8.64 9.08 -8.11
C LEU A 195 -9.15 10.36 -7.46
N GLU A 196 -9.29 10.28 -6.14
CA GLU A 196 -9.60 11.40 -5.25
C GLU A 196 -8.41 12.36 -5.15
N ASP A 197 -8.68 13.64 -4.87
CA ASP A 197 -7.66 14.70 -4.82
C ASP A 197 -6.53 14.38 -3.82
N ASN A 198 -6.86 13.83 -2.65
CA ASN A 198 -5.87 13.41 -1.67
C ASN A 198 -4.93 12.31 -2.21
N CYS A 199 -5.48 11.34 -2.94
CA CYS A 199 -4.71 10.25 -3.53
C CYS A 199 -3.88 10.72 -4.73
N ARG A 200 -4.42 11.62 -5.56
CA ARG A 200 -3.65 12.31 -6.61
C ARG A 200 -2.46 13.05 -6.03
N ALA A 201 -2.66 13.76 -4.91
CA ALA A 201 -1.58 14.46 -4.23
C ALA A 201 -0.50 13.50 -3.71
N ILE A 202 -0.89 12.33 -3.18
CA ILE A 202 0.05 11.28 -2.77
C ILE A 202 0.86 10.79 -3.99
N ALA A 203 0.19 10.43 -5.09
CA ALA A 203 0.86 9.94 -6.29
C ALA A 203 1.86 10.97 -6.84
N LEU A 204 1.47 12.25 -6.96
CA LEU A 204 2.34 13.34 -7.41
C LEU A 204 3.57 13.53 -6.50
N SER A 205 3.37 13.45 -5.18
CA SER A 205 4.47 13.51 -4.21
C SER A 205 5.44 12.34 -4.38
N LEU A 206 4.90 11.12 -4.53
CA LEU A 206 5.70 9.90 -4.71
C LEU A 206 6.50 9.89 -6.02
N GLN A 207 5.94 10.44 -7.11
CA GLN A 207 6.67 10.61 -8.38
C GLN A 207 7.92 11.47 -8.24
N GLY A 208 7.91 12.46 -7.33
CA GLY A 208 9.11 13.22 -7.02
C GLY A 208 10.04 12.53 -6.02
N PHE A 209 9.45 11.80 -5.08
CA PHE A 209 10.18 11.19 -3.98
C PHE A 209 11.07 10.01 -4.42
N PHE A 210 10.52 9.04 -5.16
CA PHE A 210 11.25 7.83 -5.53
C PHE A 210 12.52 8.05 -6.37
N PRO A 211 12.50 8.87 -7.45
CA PRO A 211 13.73 9.17 -8.19
C PRO A 211 14.78 9.85 -7.33
N LEU A 212 14.37 10.79 -6.46
CA LEU A 212 15.30 11.51 -5.60
C LEU A 212 15.88 10.62 -4.49
N LEU A 213 15.07 9.73 -3.91
CA LEU A 213 15.53 8.68 -2.99
C LEU A 213 16.57 7.77 -3.65
N CYS A 214 16.29 7.26 -4.86
CA CYS A 214 17.19 6.36 -5.57
C CYS A 214 18.49 7.03 -6.02
N PHE A 215 18.41 8.29 -6.44
CA PHE A 215 19.59 9.08 -6.76
C PHE A 215 20.47 9.26 -5.51
N LEU A 216 19.89 9.68 -4.39
CA LEU A 216 20.65 9.97 -3.18
C LEU A 216 21.10 8.71 -2.42
N SER A 217 20.56 7.52 -2.74
CA SER A 217 21.06 6.24 -2.23
C SER A 217 22.28 5.72 -2.99
N LYS A 218 22.43 6.07 -4.28
CA LYS A 218 23.51 5.58 -5.16
C LYS A 218 24.77 6.42 -5.10
N TYR A 219 24.65 7.72 -4.91
CA TYR A 219 25.80 8.62 -4.99
C TYR A 219 26.19 9.21 -3.64
N ASP A 220 27.51 9.31 -3.40
CA ASP A 220 28.03 10.23 -2.40
C ASP A 220 27.80 11.65 -2.90
N ILE A 221 26.75 12.26 -2.36
CA ILE A 221 26.23 13.56 -2.76
C ILE A 221 27.28 14.68 -2.59
N SER A 222 28.34 14.46 -1.80
CA SER A 222 29.48 15.39 -1.68
C SER A 222 30.31 15.48 -2.98
N GLN A 223 30.24 14.46 -3.84
CA GLN A 223 31.02 14.34 -5.07
C GLN A 223 30.18 14.43 -6.36
N VAL A 224 28.85 14.53 -6.23
CA VAL A 224 27.97 14.63 -7.39
C VAL A 224 28.06 16.00 -8.04
N LYS A 225 28.39 16.02 -9.34
CA LYS A 225 28.22 17.19 -10.20
C LYS A 225 26.76 17.26 -10.63
N TRP A 226 26.09 18.36 -10.30
CA TRP A 226 24.65 18.54 -10.49
C TRP A 226 24.20 18.81 -11.95
N ASP A 227 25.04 18.39 -12.91
CA ASP A 227 24.88 18.66 -14.35
C ASP A 227 24.88 17.37 -15.20
N THR A 228 24.77 16.19 -14.56
CA THR A 228 24.77 14.88 -15.24
C THR A 228 23.36 14.39 -15.54
N GLU A 229 23.19 13.63 -16.64
CA GLU A 229 21.91 13.03 -17.08
C GLU A 229 21.21 12.12 -16.04
N GLU A 230 21.90 11.75 -14.96
CA GLU A 230 21.38 10.86 -13.90
C GLU A 230 20.57 11.59 -12.81
N ILE A 231 20.47 12.92 -12.88
CA ILE A 231 19.77 13.74 -11.85
C ILE A 231 18.27 13.80 -12.16
N PRO A 232 17.41 13.53 -11.16
CA PRO A 232 15.97 13.74 -11.30
C PRO A 232 15.64 15.19 -11.70
N ASP A 233 14.67 15.39 -12.59
CA ASP A 233 14.23 16.73 -12.98
C ASP A 233 13.59 17.46 -11.78
N LEU A 234 14.40 18.26 -11.08
CA LEU A 234 13.98 18.99 -9.89
C LEU A 234 12.87 20.01 -10.20
N ASN A 235 12.76 20.53 -11.44
CA ASN A 235 11.63 21.39 -11.80
C ASN A 235 10.34 20.60 -11.82
N LYS A 236 10.38 19.40 -12.42
CA LYS A 236 9.20 18.54 -12.49
C LYS A 236 8.74 18.11 -11.09
N ILE A 237 9.69 17.84 -10.19
CA ILE A 237 9.39 17.53 -8.78
C ILE A 237 8.69 18.72 -8.10
N ILE A 238 9.20 19.95 -8.26
CA ILE A 238 8.57 21.15 -7.70
C ILE A 238 7.17 21.39 -8.26
N GLU A 239 6.97 21.18 -9.57
CA GLU A 239 5.67 21.30 -10.23
C GLU A 239 4.67 20.29 -9.63
N ASN A 240 5.06 19.01 -9.56
CA ASN A 240 4.23 17.95 -9.00
C ASN A 240 3.87 18.23 -7.53
N LEU A 241 4.82 18.66 -6.71
CA LEU A 241 4.56 18.99 -5.30
C LEU A 241 3.69 20.23 -5.13
N THR A 242 3.81 21.21 -6.04
CA THR A 242 2.92 22.38 -6.06
C THR A 242 1.49 21.97 -6.39
N HIS A 243 1.32 21.08 -7.36
CA HIS A 243 0.01 20.52 -7.66
C HIS A 243 -0.54 19.69 -6.50
N ALA A 244 0.29 18.84 -5.88
CA ALA A 244 -0.09 18.07 -4.69
C ALA A 244 -0.57 18.98 -3.54
N LEU A 245 0.12 20.09 -3.29
CA LEU A 245 -0.28 21.09 -2.27
C LEU A 245 -1.60 21.78 -2.58
N ASN A 246 -1.93 21.99 -3.86
CA ASN A 246 -3.21 22.57 -4.27
C ASN A 246 -4.38 21.58 -4.08
N LEU A 247 -4.11 20.28 -4.17
CA LEU A 247 -5.10 19.21 -4.00
C LEU A 247 -5.26 18.82 -2.53
N ALA A 248 -4.17 18.77 -1.77
CA ALA A 248 -4.15 18.42 -0.36
C ALA A 248 -3.03 19.16 0.39
N SER A 249 -3.42 19.98 1.36
CA SER A 249 -2.50 20.76 2.19
C SER A 249 -1.84 19.92 3.29
N LYS A 250 -1.10 18.86 2.92
CA LYS A 250 -0.27 18.08 3.85
C LYS A 250 1.03 18.82 4.15
N SER A 251 1.41 18.90 5.43
CA SER A 251 2.61 19.61 5.87
C SER A 251 3.87 18.99 5.26
N GLU A 252 3.89 17.67 5.08
CA GLU A 252 5.01 16.91 4.51
C GLU A 252 5.34 17.33 3.08
N TYR A 253 4.35 17.82 2.31
CA TYR A 253 4.59 18.30 0.95
C TYR A 253 5.30 19.66 0.95
N PHE A 254 5.04 20.52 1.94
CA PHE A 254 5.82 21.74 2.14
C PHE A 254 7.27 21.39 2.52
N ALA A 255 7.48 20.47 3.47
CA ALA A 255 8.82 20.04 3.83
C ALA A 255 9.61 19.50 2.62
N PHE A 256 8.97 18.65 1.81
CA PHE A 256 9.61 18.06 0.65
C PHE A 256 9.88 19.09 -0.46
N ARG A 257 8.91 19.96 -0.78
CA ARG A 257 9.11 20.99 -1.83
C ARG A 257 10.16 22.03 -1.40
N GLY A 258 10.12 22.45 -0.15
CA GLY A 258 11.11 23.34 0.44
C GLY A 258 12.52 22.77 0.31
N PHE A 259 12.68 21.48 0.56
CA PHE A 259 13.95 20.79 0.32
C PHE A 259 14.40 20.84 -1.14
N VAL A 260 13.51 20.53 -2.08
CA VAL A 260 13.87 20.52 -3.51
C VAL A 260 14.24 21.92 -3.98
N HIS A 261 13.62 22.97 -3.45
CA HIS A 261 14.06 24.35 -3.66
C HIS A 261 15.48 24.60 -3.12
N LEU A 262 15.81 24.10 -1.92
CA LEU A 262 17.16 24.25 -1.36
C LEU A 262 18.23 23.50 -2.17
N LEU A 263 17.93 22.31 -2.72
CA LEU A 263 18.83 21.62 -3.66
C LEU A 263 19.14 22.46 -4.90
N LYS A 264 18.17 23.27 -5.33
CA LYS A 264 18.31 24.21 -6.45
C LYS A 264 18.93 25.55 -6.07
N ALA A 265 19.39 25.72 -4.83
CA ALA A 265 19.84 27.00 -4.28
C ALA A 265 18.77 28.12 -4.30
N ASN A 266 17.48 27.78 -4.42
CA ASN A 266 16.36 28.71 -4.22
C ASN A 266 16.06 28.85 -2.71
N ILE A 267 16.91 29.61 -2.02
CA ILE A 267 16.89 29.71 -0.55
C ILE A 267 15.59 30.36 -0.03
N VAL A 268 15.05 31.35 -0.75
CA VAL A 268 13.87 32.10 -0.32
C VAL A 268 12.64 31.21 -0.29
N GLU A 269 12.34 30.54 -1.41
CA GLU A 269 11.23 29.62 -1.54
C GLU A 269 11.40 28.40 -0.64
N GLY A 270 12.62 27.87 -0.55
CA GLY A 270 12.96 26.76 0.33
C GLY A 270 12.64 27.05 1.79
N LYS A 271 13.09 28.18 2.32
CA LYS A 271 12.80 28.60 3.69
C LYS A 271 11.31 28.87 3.93
N ALA A 272 10.63 29.48 2.97
CA ALA A 272 9.20 29.76 3.09
C ALA A 272 8.38 28.48 3.28
N ASP A 273 8.68 27.44 2.51
CA ASP A 273 8.00 26.15 2.63
C ASP A 273 8.38 25.41 3.92
N ILE A 274 9.65 25.41 4.31
CA ILE A 274 10.07 24.81 5.58
C ILE A 274 9.39 25.48 6.77
N ASN A 275 9.25 26.80 6.78
CA ASN A 275 8.52 27.51 7.83
C ASN A 275 7.05 27.10 7.89
N LYS A 276 6.37 26.96 6.74
CA LYS A 276 4.98 26.47 6.70
C LYS A 276 4.83 25.06 7.29
N PHE A 277 5.80 24.18 7.05
CA PHE A 277 5.81 22.86 7.68
C PHE A 277 5.93 22.98 9.22
N LEU A 278 6.83 23.83 9.72
CA LEU A 278 7.06 24.03 11.15
C LEU A 278 5.90 24.75 11.88
N GLU A 279 5.08 25.53 11.17
CA GLU A 279 3.88 26.14 11.73
C GLU A 279 2.81 25.10 12.11
N VAL A 280 2.78 23.97 11.40
CA VAL A 280 1.68 22.98 11.50
C VAL A 280 2.07 21.74 12.31
N VAL A 281 3.33 21.34 12.26
CA VAL A 281 3.78 20.07 12.89
C VAL A 281 4.19 20.29 14.34
N GLU A 282 3.73 19.45 15.26
CA GLU A 282 4.03 19.60 16.70
C GLU A 282 5.54 19.49 17.02
N PRO A 283 6.07 20.26 18.00
CA PRO A 283 7.50 20.25 18.36
C PRO A 283 8.08 18.89 18.71
N ASP A 284 7.26 17.94 19.17
CA ASP A 284 7.69 16.60 19.51
C ASP A 284 7.76 15.62 18.34
N ASP A 285 7.32 16.05 17.15
CA ASP A 285 7.43 15.26 15.94
C ASP A 285 8.91 15.07 15.53
N ILE A 286 9.26 13.84 15.18
CA ILE A 286 10.62 13.46 14.81
C ILE A 286 11.08 14.21 13.55
N LEU A 287 10.20 14.38 12.56
CA LEU A 287 10.50 15.14 11.34
C LEU A 287 10.69 16.62 11.66
N ARG A 288 9.90 17.18 12.59
CA ARG A 288 10.08 18.58 13.03
C ARG A 288 11.43 18.83 13.68
N LYS A 289 11.82 18.02 14.68
CA LYS A 289 13.14 18.13 15.32
C LYS A 289 14.27 18.05 14.30
N GLN A 290 14.14 17.12 13.35
CA GLN A 290 15.10 16.97 12.25
C GLN A 290 15.17 18.22 11.34
N VAL A 291 14.03 18.85 11.05
CA VAL A 291 13.92 20.06 10.21
C VAL A 291 14.45 21.32 10.93
N GLU A 292 14.18 21.46 12.23
CA GLU A 292 14.59 22.63 13.03
C GLU A 292 16.10 22.74 13.19
N ASP A 293 16.80 21.60 13.37
CA ASP A 293 18.26 21.55 13.44
C ASP A 293 18.93 22.13 12.18
N ILE A 294 18.22 22.18 11.05
CA ILE A 294 18.74 22.64 9.75
C ILE A 294 18.54 24.14 9.53
N LEU A 295 17.48 24.73 10.07
CA LEU A 295 17.28 26.19 9.98
C LEU A 295 18.41 26.96 10.67
N ASN A 296 19.09 26.32 11.61
CA ASN A 296 20.25 26.86 12.32
C ASN A 296 21.57 26.71 11.54
N ILE A 297 21.54 26.19 10.31
CA ILE A 297 22.72 25.93 9.50
C ILE A 297 22.84 26.94 8.35
N ASP A 298 24.08 27.23 7.95
CA ASP A 298 24.35 28.02 6.75
C ASP A 298 23.91 27.27 5.47
N PHE A 299 22.77 27.68 4.91
CA PHE A 299 22.20 27.14 3.67
C PHE A 299 23.08 27.36 2.43
N ASN A 300 24.11 28.21 2.51
CA ASN A 300 25.12 28.30 1.45
C ASN A 300 26.00 27.04 1.38
N ASN A 301 25.97 26.20 2.42
CA ASN A 301 26.71 24.95 2.45
C ASN A 301 25.80 23.77 2.07
N LEU A 302 25.82 23.44 0.78
CA LEU A 302 25.14 22.30 0.17
C LEU A 302 25.31 20.97 0.93
N ILE A 303 26.40 20.77 1.68
CA ILE A 303 26.65 19.54 2.46
C ILE A 303 25.54 19.31 3.51
N TYR A 304 24.99 20.36 4.10
CA TYR A 304 23.98 20.21 5.15
C TYR A 304 22.57 19.99 4.62
N VAL A 305 22.21 20.66 3.53
CA VAL A 305 20.98 20.37 2.78
C VAL A 305 20.98 18.90 2.34
N LYS A 306 22.13 18.38 1.89
CA LYS A 306 22.31 16.97 1.51
C LYS A 306 22.12 15.99 2.68
N ASN A 307 22.69 16.29 3.85
CA ASN A 307 22.49 15.46 5.05
C ASN A 307 21.03 15.43 5.51
N TYR A 308 20.31 16.55 5.37
CA TYR A 308 18.89 16.57 5.69
C TYR A 308 18.09 15.61 4.85
N PHE A 309 18.20 15.65 3.52
CA PHE A 309 17.40 14.72 2.73
C PHE A 309 17.86 13.30 2.89
N ARG A 310 19.15 13.05 3.11
CA ARG A 310 19.56 11.72 3.54
C ARG A 310 18.76 11.28 4.77
N THR A 311 18.58 12.14 5.78
CA THR A 311 17.77 11.84 6.96
C THR A 311 16.26 11.74 6.65
N TYR A 312 15.67 12.68 5.92
CA TYR A 312 14.25 12.64 5.51
C TYR A 312 13.94 11.39 4.68
N ALA A 313 14.81 11.09 3.71
CA ALA A 313 14.74 9.92 2.87
C ALA A 313 15.01 8.64 3.64
N LEU A 314 15.91 8.64 4.65
CA LEU A 314 16.07 7.50 5.57
C LEU A 314 14.82 7.31 6.42
N THR A 315 14.21 8.37 6.95
CA THR A 315 12.96 8.29 7.71
C THR A 315 11.82 7.77 6.81
N LYS A 316 11.70 8.28 5.59
CA LYS A 316 10.74 7.77 4.60
C LYS A 316 11.09 6.37 4.10
N ARG A 317 12.37 6.01 3.98
CA ARG A 317 12.83 4.65 3.64
C ARG A 317 12.54 3.66 4.76
N ILE A 318 12.60 4.08 6.02
CA ILE A 318 12.11 3.30 7.17
C ILE A 318 10.59 3.10 7.05
N ILE A 319 9.85 4.14 6.68
CA ILE A 319 8.40 4.05 6.44
C ILE A 319 8.09 3.10 5.26
N TYR A 320 8.88 3.17 4.19
CA TYR A 320 8.67 2.37 2.97
C TYR A 320 9.42 1.02 2.98
N GLU A 321 10.16 0.64 4.02
CA GLU A 321 10.94 -0.62 4.09
C GLU A 321 11.79 -0.94 2.83
N VAL A 322 12.33 0.06 2.12
CA VAL A 322 13.19 -0.11 0.90
C VAL A 322 14.65 -0.37 1.28
#